data_AF-A0A2M6YDV5-F1
#
_entry.id   AF-A0A2M6YDV5-F1
#
_cell.length_a   1.000
_cell.length_b   1.000
_cell.length_c   1.000
_cell.angle_alpha   90.00
_cell.angle_beta   90.00
_cell.angle_gamma   90.00
#
_symmetry.space_group_name_H-M   'P 1'
#
loop_
_entity.id
_entity.type
_entity.pdbx_description
1 polymer ?
#
loop_
_entity_poly.entity_id
_entity_poly.type
_entity_poly.pdbx_seq_one_letter_code
_entity_poly.pdbx_strand_id
1 'polypeptide(L)'
;MVMAAKDDYLKKLTSVAHLTVDEAKKQLLDEVQKDLTSEIAKKIRAAEERIKEDASEKAKEILVDAMKHGATSYVAEYTVSAIHLPDEDVKGRIIGAGGRNIRAFEKEAGVEIEIDETNEIRISSFDSIRREIARRALETLIKDTRIQPSRIEEIIKQVRAQMEEILLEEGKRIVHDCGVFNLPLDLVKLIGRYKFRTSYGQNLAIHTIEETKIGVSIAAEIEADVDIVRLGCLLHDIGKVVTEEEGTHVELGVNILKKYGLPKEVIASVAEHHEDKPFSSVESTVVWIADAISGSRPGARYEPHEEYIKRMTKIEGIAASFPGVETVYAFQAGRDVRVIVKPEEVDDDKLTVLAHDIAGRLEKEAEYAGQIKVTTIRETRASETTSAK
;
A
#
# COMPACT_ATOMS: atom_id res chain seq x y z
N MET A 1 -67.93 32.95 47.78
CA MET A 1 -67.53 31.93 48.78
C MET A 1 -66.43 30.98 48.29
N VAL A 2 -66.50 30.45 47.07
CA VAL A 2 -65.47 29.51 46.53
C VAL A 2 -64.07 30.14 46.38
N MET A 3 -63.97 31.42 46.00
CA MET A 3 -62.67 32.12 45.93
C MET A 3 -62.01 32.32 47.31
N ALA A 4 -62.80 32.64 48.34
CA ALA A 4 -62.26 32.86 49.69
C ALA A 4 -61.72 31.56 50.32
N ALA A 5 -62.36 30.42 50.03
CA ALA A 5 -61.87 29.11 50.46
C ALA A 5 -60.59 28.70 49.72
N LYS A 6 -60.44 29.12 48.45
CA LYS A 6 -59.23 28.87 47.65
C LYS A 6 -58.03 29.67 48.17
N ASP A 7 -58.25 30.93 48.53
CA ASP A 7 -57.21 31.79 49.12
C ASP A 7 -56.77 31.31 50.52
N ASP A 8 -57.70 30.82 51.35
CA ASP A 8 -57.39 30.28 52.67
C ASP A 8 -56.64 28.94 52.59
N TYR A 9 -56.97 28.10 51.59
CA TYR A 9 -56.26 26.86 51.29
C TYR A 9 -54.84 27.12 50.79
N LEU A 10 -54.67 28.09 49.89
CA LEU A 10 -53.37 28.55 49.41
C LEU A 10 -52.51 29.07 50.55
N LYS A 11 -53.05 29.95 51.41
CA LYS A 11 -52.33 30.48 52.60
C LYS A 11 -51.85 29.38 53.55
N LYS A 12 -52.68 28.36 53.81
CA LYS A 12 -52.31 27.23 54.66
C LYS A 12 -51.21 26.38 54.03
N LEU A 13 -51.23 26.16 52.71
CA LEU A 13 -50.14 25.50 51.99
C LEU A 13 -48.83 26.31 52.04
N THR A 14 -48.91 27.63 51.84
CA THR A 14 -47.76 28.56 51.92
C THR A 14 -47.13 28.55 53.33
N SER A 15 -47.97 28.46 54.36
CA SER A 15 -47.55 28.37 55.76
C SER A 15 -46.82 27.07 56.11
N VAL A 16 -47.19 25.94 55.49
CA VAL A 16 -46.60 24.62 55.79
C VAL A 16 -45.32 24.38 54.97
N ALA A 17 -45.22 24.99 53.78
CA ALA A 17 -44.06 24.87 52.90
C ALA A 17 -42.95 25.91 53.16
N HIS A 18 -43.18 26.92 54.03
CA HIS A 18 -42.28 28.06 54.26
C HIS A 18 -41.82 28.79 52.97
N LEU A 19 -42.56 28.64 51.88
CA LEU A 19 -42.27 29.21 50.57
C LEU A 19 -43.47 30.02 50.11
N THR A 20 -43.24 31.23 49.61
CA THR A 20 -44.26 32.00 48.90
C THR A 20 -44.68 31.29 47.60
N VAL A 21 -45.86 31.60 47.08
CA VAL A 21 -46.38 31.01 45.83
C VAL A 21 -45.41 31.24 44.65
N ASP A 22 -44.77 32.41 44.61
CA ASP A 22 -43.80 32.76 43.56
C ASP A 22 -42.47 32.00 43.71
N GLU A 23 -42.00 31.76 44.95
CA GLU A 23 -40.80 30.97 45.22
C GLU A 23 -40.99 29.50 44.88
N ALA A 24 -42.15 28.92 45.23
CA ALA A 24 -42.50 27.55 44.87
C ALA A 24 -42.61 27.37 43.34
N LYS A 25 -43.20 28.36 42.65
CA LYS A 25 -43.27 28.38 41.19
C LYS A 25 -41.89 28.47 40.55
N LYS A 26 -41.00 29.30 41.10
CA LYS A 26 -39.63 29.45 40.62
C LYS A 26 -38.83 28.16 40.81
N GLN A 27 -38.87 27.54 41.98
CA GLN A 27 -38.21 26.25 42.23
C GLN A 27 -38.73 25.15 41.30
N LEU A 28 -40.05 25.05 41.11
CA LEU A 28 -40.62 24.08 40.19
C LEU A 28 -40.14 24.31 38.75
N LEU A 29 -40.09 25.56 38.30
CA LEU A 29 -39.57 25.92 36.98
C LEU A 29 -38.07 25.60 36.84
N ASP A 30 -37.27 25.85 37.88
CA ASP A 30 -35.83 25.54 37.89
C ASP A 30 -35.58 24.01 37.88
N GLU A 31 -36.38 23.23 38.60
CA GLU A 31 -36.31 21.76 38.61
C GLU A 31 -36.72 21.19 37.24
N VAL A 32 -37.83 21.66 36.68
CA VAL A 32 -38.31 21.29 35.34
C VAL A 32 -37.28 21.69 34.28
N GLN A 33 -36.64 22.85 34.42
CA GLN A 33 -35.58 23.29 33.50
C GLN A 33 -34.35 22.38 33.60
N LYS A 34 -33.94 21.95 34.80
CA LYS A 34 -32.86 20.96 34.97
C LYS A 34 -33.19 19.61 34.35
N ASP A 35 -34.39 19.10 34.60
CA ASP A 35 -34.85 17.83 34.04
C ASP A 35 -34.93 17.90 32.51
N LEU A 36 -35.50 18.97 31.96
CA LEU A 36 -35.52 19.22 30.52
C LEU A 36 -34.11 19.35 29.94
N THR A 37 -33.18 19.99 30.64
CA THR A 37 -31.78 20.11 30.19
C THR A 37 -31.12 18.74 30.09
N SER A 38 -31.35 17.86 31.08
CA SER A 38 -30.85 16.49 31.08
C SER A 38 -31.45 15.66 29.95
N GLU A 39 -32.77 15.76 29.71
CA GLU A 39 -33.42 15.08 28.60
C GLU A 39 -32.95 15.58 27.23
N ILE A 40 -32.79 16.89 27.06
CA ILE A 40 -32.26 17.49 25.83
C ILE A 40 -30.83 16.98 25.59
N ALA A 41 -29.97 16.98 26.61
CA ALA A 41 -28.61 16.46 26.50
C ALA A 41 -28.58 14.98 26.09
N LYS A 42 -29.49 14.14 26.64
CA LYS A 42 -29.62 12.73 26.24
C LYS A 42 -30.05 12.60 24.77
N LYS A 43 -31.02 13.40 24.32
CA LYS A 43 -31.46 13.42 22.92
C LYS A 43 -30.36 13.88 21.96
N ILE A 44 -29.57 14.88 22.35
CA ILE A 44 -28.43 15.35 21.56
C ILE A 44 -27.40 14.23 21.41
N ARG A 45 -26.97 13.59 22.51
CA ARG A 45 -26.00 12.49 22.44
C ARG A 45 -26.50 11.33 21.60
N ALA A 46 -27.77 10.93 21.77
CA ALA A 46 -28.36 9.86 20.98
C ALA A 46 -28.44 10.23 19.49
N ALA A 47 -28.70 11.49 19.16
CA ALA A 47 -28.68 11.97 17.79
C ALA A 47 -27.26 11.99 17.21
N GLU A 48 -26.26 12.47 17.96
CA GLU A 48 -24.85 12.48 17.56
C GLU A 48 -24.32 11.06 17.31
N GLU A 49 -24.66 10.11 18.19
CA GLU A 49 -24.26 8.71 18.06
C GLU A 49 -24.90 8.06 16.83
N ARG A 50 -26.20 8.31 16.59
CA ARG A 50 -26.87 7.85 15.37
C ARG A 50 -26.27 8.46 14.10
N ILE A 51 -25.97 9.77 14.10
CA ILE A 51 -25.30 10.42 12.97
C ILE A 51 -23.95 9.77 12.69
N LYS A 52 -23.20 9.41 13.74
CA LYS A 52 -21.91 8.74 13.61
C LYS A 52 -22.04 7.32 13.04
N GLU A 53 -23.05 6.57 13.47
CA GLU A 53 -23.35 5.24 12.92
C GLU A 53 -23.77 5.32 11.45
N ASP A 54 -24.72 6.20 11.12
CA ASP A 54 -25.22 6.40 9.76
C ASP A 54 -24.09 6.87 8.82
N ALA A 55 -23.21 7.77 9.30
CA ALA A 55 -22.05 8.24 8.54
C ALA A 55 -21.01 7.13 8.31
N SER A 56 -20.76 6.29 9.32
CA SER A 56 -19.85 5.14 9.20
C SER A 56 -20.35 4.14 8.15
N GLU A 57 -21.66 3.87 8.13
CA GLU A 57 -22.24 2.96 7.15
C GLU A 57 -22.18 3.57 5.74
N LYS A 58 -22.51 4.85 5.60
CA LYS A 58 -22.41 5.56 4.32
C LYS A 58 -20.97 5.58 3.78
N ALA A 59 -19.98 5.78 4.64
CA ALA A 59 -18.57 5.75 4.25
C ALA A 59 -18.16 4.37 3.71
N LYS A 60 -18.61 3.27 4.35
CA LYS A 60 -18.36 1.92 3.84
C LYS A 60 -19.03 1.70 2.48
N GLU A 61 -20.27 2.17 2.29
CA GLU A 61 -20.94 2.08 0.99
C GLU A 61 -20.14 2.77 -0.12
N ILE A 62 -19.67 3.99 0.12
CA ILE A 62 -18.85 4.76 -0.83
C ILE A 62 -17.57 3.99 -1.18
N LEU A 63 -16.87 3.47 -0.18
CA LEU A 63 -15.64 2.70 -0.41
C LEU A 63 -15.90 1.42 -1.20
N VAL A 64 -16.95 0.67 -0.86
CA VAL A 64 -17.33 -0.56 -1.59
C VAL A 64 -17.71 -0.24 -3.03
N ASP A 65 -18.43 0.85 -3.27
CA ASP A 65 -18.81 1.24 -4.62
C ASP A 65 -17.61 1.71 -5.45
N ALA A 66 -16.70 2.49 -4.86
CA ALA A 66 -15.44 2.87 -5.49
C ALA A 66 -14.57 1.66 -5.85
N MET A 67 -14.50 0.64 -4.98
CA MET A 67 -13.78 -0.61 -5.26
C MET A 67 -14.33 -1.35 -6.50
N LYS A 68 -15.65 -1.32 -6.72
CA LYS A 68 -16.27 -1.93 -7.92
C LYS A 68 -15.84 -1.20 -9.20
N HIS A 69 -15.67 0.11 -9.13
CA HIS A 69 -15.25 0.94 -10.25
C HIS A 69 -13.77 0.77 -10.63
N GLY A 70 -12.94 0.22 -9.74
CA GLY A 70 -11.52 -0.04 -10.01
C GLY A 70 -11.23 -1.07 -11.11
N ALA A 71 -12.22 -1.85 -11.54
CA ALA A 71 -12.03 -2.88 -12.57
C ALA A 71 -11.39 -2.30 -13.86
N THR A 72 -10.32 -2.95 -14.31
CA THR A 72 -9.55 -2.53 -15.47
C THR A 72 -9.50 -3.62 -16.54
N SER A 73 -9.69 -3.21 -17.80
CA SER A 73 -9.51 -4.04 -19.00
C SER A 73 -8.06 -4.00 -19.51
N TYR A 74 -7.18 -3.26 -18.84
CA TYR A 74 -5.78 -3.14 -19.22
C TYR A 74 -5.06 -4.46 -18.93
N VAL A 75 -4.52 -5.10 -19.96
CA VAL A 75 -3.73 -6.33 -19.84
C VAL A 75 -2.28 -5.95 -19.67
N ALA A 76 -1.71 -6.23 -18.49
CA ALA A 76 -0.27 -6.06 -18.28
C ALA A 76 0.49 -7.17 -19.00
N GLU A 77 1.55 -6.76 -19.69
CA GLU A 77 2.60 -7.68 -20.10
C GLU A 77 3.53 -7.89 -18.89
N TYR A 78 3.54 -9.10 -18.34
CA TYR A 78 4.61 -9.49 -17.44
C TYR A 78 5.86 -9.73 -18.31
N THR A 79 6.81 -8.79 -18.24
CA THR A 79 8.12 -9.02 -18.84
C THR A 79 8.82 -10.11 -18.03
N VAL A 80 8.71 -11.35 -18.47
CA VAL A 80 9.58 -12.40 -17.97
C VAL A 80 10.98 -12.02 -18.42
N SER A 81 11.89 -11.83 -17.47
CA SER A 81 13.32 -11.56 -17.73
C SER A 81 14.03 -12.76 -18.39
N ALA A 82 13.30 -13.79 -18.81
CA ALA A 82 13.85 -15.06 -19.26
C ALA A 82 13.49 -15.34 -20.73
N ILE A 83 14.47 -15.77 -21.51
CA ILE A 83 14.31 -16.22 -22.89
C ILE A 83 14.79 -17.66 -22.99
N HIS A 84 13.92 -18.54 -23.49
CA HIS A 84 14.31 -19.92 -23.79
C HIS A 84 15.04 -20.00 -25.14
N LEU A 85 16.21 -20.64 -25.14
CA LEU A 85 16.97 -20.89 -26.35
C LEU A 85 16.53 -22.20 -27.02
N PRO A 86 16.46 -22.23 -28.36
CA PRO A 86 16.02 -23.42 -29.07
C PRO A 86 17.07 -24.55 -29.08
N ASP A 87 18.36 -24.21 -29.01
CA ASP A 87 19.47 -25.19 -29.02
C ASP A 87 20.79 -24.58 -28.49
N GLU A 88 21.76 -25.45 -28.19
CA GLU A 88 23.10 -25.08 -27.73
C GLU A 88 23.93 -24.32 -28.79
N ASP A 89 23.63 -24.46 -30.09
CA ASP A 89 24.33 -23.71 -31.14
C ASP A 89 23.95 -22.23 -31.12
N VAL A 90 22.71 -21.88 -30.77
CA VAL A 90 22.30 -20.50 -30.48
C VAL A 90 23.06 -19.97 -29.26
N LYS A 91 23.12 -20.75 -28.17
CA LYS A 91 23.86 -20.39 -26.95
C LYS A 91 25.32 -20.08 -27.24
N GLY A 92 25.99 -20.94 -28.02
CA GLY A 92 27.37 -20.73 -28.45
C GLY A 92 27.58 -19.45 -29.26
N ARG A 93 26.63 -19.08 -30.13
CA ARG A 93 26.68 -17.81 -30.90
C ARG A 93 26.43 -16.58 -30.04
N ILE A 94 25.54 -16.67 -29.06
CA ILE A 94 25.27 -15.58 -28.10
C ILE A 94 26.51 -15.29 -27.26
N ILE A 95 27.17 -16.33 -26.73
CA ILE A 95 28.42 -16.18 -25.97
C ILE A 95 29.54 -15.66 -26.89
N GLY A 96 29.72 -16.31 -28.04
CA GLY A 96 30.79 -16.03 -28.98
C GLY A 96 32.17 -16.47 -28.47
N ALA A 97 33.16 -16.51 -29.37
CA ALA A 97 34.52 -16.90 -29.02
C ALA A 97 35.09 -16.01 -27.91
N GLY A 98 35.48 -16.61 -26.78
CA GLY A 98 36.00 -15.89 -25.61
C GLY A 98 35.01 -14.94 -24.94
N GLY A 99 33.70 -15.12 -25.13
CA GLY A 99 32.66 -14.25 -24.56
C GLY A 99 32.55 -12.89 -25.26
N ARG A 100 33.10 -12.74 -26.47
CA ARG A 100 33.13 -11.44 -27.18
C ARG A 100 31.73 -10.90 -27.48
N ASN A 101 30.79 -11.78 -27.84
CA ASN A 101 29.46 -11.36 -28.28
C ASN A 101 28.59 -10.97 -27.09
N ILE A 102 28.56 -11.81 -26.05
CA ILE A 102 27.79 -11.51 -24.83
C ILE A 102 28.28 -10.22 -24.17
N ARG A 103 29.60 -10.01 -24.04
CA ARG A 103 30.15 -8.76 -23.49
C ARG A 103 29.80 -7.53 -24.33
N ALA A 104 29.81 -7.66 -25.66
CA ALA A 104 29.39 -6.58 -26.54
C ALA A 104 27.90 -6.28 -26.33
N PHE A 105 27.06 -7.31 -26.23
CA PHE A 105 25.64 -7.16 -25.97
C PHE A 105 25.35 -6.50 -24.63
N GLU A 106 25.95 -7.00 -23.54
CA GLU A 106 25.80 -6.45 -22.18
C GLU A 106 26.20 -4.98 -22.12
N LYS A 107 27.31 -4.62 -22.77
CA LYS A 107 27.79 -3.24 -22.87
C LYS A 107 26.83 -2.34 -23.64
N GLU A 108 26.39 -2.75 -24.83
CA GLU A 108 25.53 -1.92 -25.69
C GLU A 108 24.09 -1.81 -25.15
N ALA A 109 23.56 -2.87 -24.53
CA ALA A 109 22.23 -2.87 -23.92
C ALA A 109 22.23 -2.25 -22.51
N GLY A 110 23.34 -2.30 -21.78
CA GLY A 110 23.45 -1.86 -20.40
C GLY A 110 22.75 -2.81 -19.43
N VAL A 111 22.93 -4.11 -19.64
CA VAL A 111 22.33 -5.20 -18.85
C VAL A 111 23.38 -6.28 -18.56
N GLU A 112 23.10 -7.15 -17.61
CA GLU A 112 23.86 -8.37 -17.36
C GLU A 112 23.04 -9.58 -17.84
N ILE A 113 23.73 -10.53 -18.46
CA ILE A 113 23.10 -11.74 -19.00
C ILE A 113 23.66 -12.96 -18.29
N GLU A 114 22.76 -13.69 -17.65
CA GLU A 114 23.05 -14.99 -17.05
C GLU A 114 22.50 -16.08 -17.97
N ILE A 115 23.31 -17.11 -18.23
CA ILE A 115 22.90 -18.28 -19.02
C ILE A 115 23.05 -19.50 -18.14
N ASP A 116 21.95 -20.22 -17.93
CA ASP A 116 21.95 -21.43 -17.11
C ASP A 116 22.21 -22.71 -17.93
N GLU A 117 22.29 -23.83 -17.21
CA GLU A 117 22.44 -25.17 -17.78
C GLU A 117 21.16 -25.64 -18.51
N THR A 118 20.02 -25.00 -18.28
CA THR A 118 18.71 -25.33 -18.84
C THR A 118 18.38 -24.60 -20.15
N ASN A 119 19.38 -23.98 -20.80
CA ASN A 119 19.22 -23.20 -22.03
C ASN A 119 18.25 -22.03 -21.87
N GLU A 120 18.15 -21.49 -20.67
CA GLU A 120 17.40 -20.28 -20.38
C GLU A 120 18.38 -19.12 -20.14
N ILE A 121 18.08 -17.98 -20.78
CA ILE A 121 18.83 -16.74 -20.61
C ILE A 121 18.04 -15.81 -19.72
N ARG A 122 18.66 -15.36 -18.62
CA ARG A 122 18.09 -14.37 -17.71
C ARG A 122 18.75 -13.01 -17.91
N ILE A 123 17.94 -11.97 -18.07
CA ILE A 123 18.37 -10.58 -18.26
C ILE A 123 18.15 -9.79 -16.98
N SER A 124 19.25 -9.32 -16.41
CA SER A 124 19.32 -8.57 -15.15
C SER A 124 19.66 -7.10 -15.42
N SER A 125 18.81 -6.19 -14.94
CA SER A 125 19.08 -4.74 -14.90
C SER A 125 18.05 -4.04 -14.02
N PHE A 126 18.48 -3.01 -13.30
CA PHE A 126 17.61 -2.17 -12.47
C PHE A 126 16.61 -1.36 -13.29
N ASP A 127 16.96 -1.03 -14.54
CA ASP A 127 16.10 -0.32 -15.48
C ASP A 127 15.28 -1.33 -16.30
N SER A 128 13.96 -1.34 -16.09
CA SER A 128 13.04 -2.23 -16.81
C SER A 128 13.01 -1.96 -18.31
N ILE A 129 13.27 -0.73 -18.75
CA ILE A 129 13.32 -0.39 -20.18
C ILE A 129 14.56 -0.99 -20.82
N ARG A 130 15.71 -0.97 -20.13
CA ARG A 130 16.92 -1.63 -20.63
C ARG A 130 16.73 -3.14 -20.75
N ARG A 131 16.05 -3.76 -19.77
CA ARG A 131 15.70 -5.20 -19.85
C ARG A 131 14.82 -5.51 -21.05
N GLU A 132 13.81 -4.69 -21.31
CA GLU A 132 12.91 -4.90 -22.44
C GLU A 132 13.60 -4.67 -23.80
N ILE A 133 14.44 -3.64 -23.92
CA ILE A 133 15.28 -3.41 -25.11
C ILE A 133 16.19 -4.61 -25.35
N ALA A 134 16.86 -5.10 -24.31
CA ALA A 134 17.72 -6.27 -24.37
C ALA A 134 16.95 -7.52 -24.82
N ARG A 135 15.78 -7.79 -24.22
CA ARG A 135 14.94 -8.93 -24.58
C ARG A 135 14.57 -8.92 -26.06
N ARG A 136 14.02 -7.79 -26.56
CA ARG A 136 13.62 -7.64 -27.97
C ARG A 136 14.79 -7.71 -28.93
N ALA A 137 15.93 -7.11 -28.56
CA ALA A 137 17.14 -7.17 -29.35
C ALA A 137 17.66 -8.60 -29.46
N LEU A 138 17.68 -9.35 -28.35
CA LEU A 138 18.14 -10.73 -28.32
C LEU A 138 17.22 -11.65 -29.12
N GLU A 139 15.89 -11.52 -28.98
CA GLU A 139 14.92 -12.25 -29.80
C GLU A 139 15.10 -11.99 -31.30
N THR A 140 15.40 -10.75 -31.67
CA THR A 140 15.65 -10.36 -33.07
C THR A 140 16.95 -10.97 -33.59
N LEU A 141 18.03 -10.93 -32.79
CA LEU A 141 19.32 -11.51 -33.13
C LEU A 141 19.27 -13.04 -33.26
N ILE A 142 18.50 -13.72 -32.40
CA ILE A 142 18.27 -15.16 -32.48
C ILE A 142 17.60 -15.52 -33.81
N LYS A 143 16.56 -14.77 -34.22
CA LYS A 143 15.88 -14.95 -35.50
C LYS A 143 16.78 -14.65 -36.70
N ASP A 144 17.63 -13.63 -36.62
CA ASP A 144 18.56 -13.23 -37.68
C ASP A 144 19.79 -14.16 -37.78
N THR A 145 20.03 -15.01 -36.79
CA THR A 145 21.16 -15.97 -36.69
C THR A 145 22.57 -15.35 -36.65
N ARG A 146 22.71 -14.07 -37.02
CA ARG A 146 23.95 -13.30 -37.11
C ARG A 146 24.18 -12.52 -35.81
N ILE A 147 24.97 -13.12 -34.92
CA ILE A 147 25.31 -12.52 -33.62
C ILE A 147 26.78 -12.12 -33.67
N GLN A 148 27.04 -10.87 -34.06
CA GLN A 148 28.37 -10.26 -34.11
C GLN A 148 28.30 -8.84 -33.53
N PRO A 149 29.38 -8.28 -32.97
CA PRO A 149 29.32 -7.00 -32.27
C PRO A 149 28.72 -5.84 -33.08
N SER A 150 29.05 -5.72 -34.37
CA SER A 150 28.49 -4.68 -35.24
C SER A 150 26.98 -4.83 -35.44
N ARG A 151 26.49 -6.07 -35.57
CA ARG A 151 25.07 -6.36 -35.72
C ARG A 151 24.31 -6.16 -34.42
N ILE A 152 24.93 -6.52 -33.29
CA ILE A 152 24.38 -6.28 -31.95
C ILE A 152 24.12 -4.78 -31.73
N GLU A 153 25.12 -3.94 -32.02
CA GLU A 153 25.02 -2.49 -31.93
C GLU A 153 23.89 -1.93 -32.82
N GLU A 154 23.83 -2.37 -34.07
CA GLU A 154 22.80 -1.97 -35.03
C GLU A 154 21.39 -2.32 -34.54
N ILE A 155 21.18 -3.57 -34.10
CA ILE A 155 19.87 -4.04 -33.64
C ILE A 155 19.46 -3.34 -32.36
N ILE A 156 20.37 -3.16 -31.40
CA ILE A 156 20.06 -2.45 -30.15
C ILE A 156 19.65 -1.00 -30.45
N LYS A 157 20.35 -0.31 -31.37
CA LYS A 157 20.00 1.05 -31.78
C LYS A 157 18.62 1.11 -32.43
N GLN A 158 18.31 0.15 -33.30
CA GLN A 158 16.99 0.03 -33.94
C GLN A 158 15.88 -0.20 -32.90
N VAL A 159 16.07 -1.15 -31.98
CA VAL A 159 15.09 -1.47 -30.94
C VAL A 159 14.90 -0.30 -29.97
N ARG A 160 15.98 0.45 -29.64
CA ARG A 160 15.87 1.68 -28.85
C ARG A 160 14.96 2.71 -29.52
N ALA A 161 15.12 2.94 -30.83
CA ALA A 161 14.26 3.87 -31.56
C ALA A 161 12.78 3.44 -31.55
N GLN A 162 12.52 2.14 -31.78
CA GLN A 162 11.17 1.58 -31.72
C GLN A 162 10.57 1.68 -30.31
N MET A 163 11.39 1.51 -29.27
CA MET A 163 10.94 1.61 -27.88
C MET A 163 10.40 3.00 -27.57
N GLU A 164 10.97 4.05 -28.15
CA GLU A 164 10.51 5.43 -27.90
C GLU A 164 9.09 5.68 -28.44
N GLU A 165 8.75 5.07 -29.58
CA GLU A 165 7.40 5.11 -30.14
C GLU A 165 6.43 4.31 -29.27
N ILE A 166 6.82 3.11 -28.86
CA ILE A 166 6.02 2.24 -27.96
C ILE A 166 5.72 2.96 -26.65
N LEU A 167 6.72 3.59 -26.02
CA LEU A 167 6.53 4.32 -24.76
C LEU A 167 5.55 5.48 -24.92
N LEU A 168 5.61 6.21 -26.04
CA LEU A 168 4.66 7.29 -26.28
C LEU A 168 3.23 6.78 -26.50
N GLU A 169 3.06 5.70 -27.27
CA GLU A 169 1.75 5.10 -27.53
C GLU A 169 1.13 4.52 -26.24
N GLU A 170 1.92 3.81 -25.46
CA GLU A 170 1.49 3.23 -24.18
C GLU A 170 1.18 4.32 -23.15
N GLY A 171 2.00 5.37 -23.11
CA GLY A 171 1.73 6.56 -22.31
C GLY A 171 0.39 7.19 -22.66
N LYS A 172 0.10 7.38 -23.96
CA LYS A 172 -1.19 7.88 -24.43
C LYS A 172 -2.36 6.99 -24.01
N ARG A 173 -2.20 5.67 -24.04
CA ARG A 173 -3.24 4.73 -23.60
C ARG A 173 -3.51 4.87 -22.11
N ILE A 174 -2.46 4.90 -21.28
CA ILE A 174 -2.59 5.04 -19.82
C ILE A 174 -3.28 6.35 -19.45
N VAL A 175 -2.83 7.49 -19.99
CA VAL A 175 -3.47 8.78 -19.67
C VAL A 175 -4.91 8.85 -20.15
N HIS A 176 -5.22 8.24 -21.30
CA HIS A 176 -6.60 8.13 -21.81
C HIS A 176 -7.49 7.31 -20.87
N ASP A 177 -7.02 6.14 -20.42
CA ASP A 177 -7.78 5.28 -19.50
C ASP A 177 -7.98 5.92 -18.12
N CYS A 178 -7.06 6.80 -17.71
CA CYS A 178 -7.17 7.65 -16.53
C CYS A 178 -8.05 8.90 -16.74
N GLY A 179 -8.43 9.23 -17.98
CA GLY A 179 -9.22 10.42 -18.33
C GLY A 179 -8.43 11.74 -18.30
N VAL A 180 -7.12 11.70 -18.53
CA VAL A 180 -6.22 12.87 -18.55
C VAL A 180 -5.73 13.13 -19.96
N PHE A 181 -6.00 14.33 -20.50
CA PHE A 181 -5.72 14.65 -21.91
C PHE A 181 -4.70 15.78 -22.15
N ASN A 182 -4.36 16.56 -21.12
CA ASN A 182 -3.58 17.80 -21.26
C ASN A 182 -2.20 17.73 -20.58
N LEU A 183 -1.44 16.65 -20.82
CA LEU A 183 -0.07 16.52 -20.32
C LEU A 183 0.97 16.77 -21.43
N PRO A 184 2.15 17.35 -21.09
CA PRO A 184 3.26 17.47 -22.02
C PRO A 184 3.69 16.10 -22.57
N LEU A 185 4.05 16.03 -23.85
CA LEU A 185 4.39 14.77 -24.53
C LEU A 185 5.53 14.01 -23.84
N ASP A 186 6.54 14.72 -23.33
CA ASP A 186 7.66 14.10 -22.62
C ASP A 186 7.21 13.45 -21.30
N LEU A 187 6.22 14.02 -20.61
CA LEU A 187 5.62 13.43 -19.41
C LEU A 187 4.74 12.24 -19.77
N VAL A 188 3.96 12.32 -20.85
CA VAL A 188 3.18 11.19 -21.37
C VAL A 188 4.11 10.02 -21.72
N LYS A 189 5.24 10.28 -22.37
CA LYS A 189 6.25 9.29 -22.70
C LYS A 189 6.87 8.66 -21.44
N LEU A 190 7.10 9.45 -20.39
CA LEU A 190 7.57 8.95 -19.09
C LEU A 190 6.55 8.01 -18.45
N ILE A 191 5.26 8.37 -18.47
CA ILE A 191 4.14 7.52 -18.01
C ILE A 191 4.10 6.20 -18.79
N GLY A 192 4.45 6.20 -20.08
CA GLY A 192 4.56 4.97 -20.87
C GLY A 192 5.50 3.91 -20.28
N ARG A 193 6.50 4.32 -19.49
CA ARG A 193 7.39 3.39 -18.79
C ARG A 193 6.68 2.56 -17.73
N TYR A 194 5.50 2.98 -17.24
CA TYR A 194 4.71 2.23 -16.27
C TYR A 194 4.36 0.83 -16.78
N LYS A 195 4.20 0.67 -18.10
CA LYS A 195 3.95 -0.64 -18.73
C LYS A 195 5.00 -1.68 -18.34
N PHE A 196 6.26 -1.26 -18.20
CA PHE A 196 7.38 -2.17 -17.96
C PHE A 196 7.84 -2.16 -16.49
N ARG A 197 7.23 -1.34 -15.63
CA ARG A 197 7.59 -1.25 -14.22
C ARG A 197 6.68 -2.14 -13.39
N THR A 198 7.29 -2.96 -12.54
CA THR A 198 6.58 -3.80 -11.57
C THR A 198 7.06 -3.44 -10.17
N SER A 199 6.14 -3.38 -9.21
CA SER A 199 6.42 -3.19 -7.79
C SER A 199 5.69 -4.27 -7.01
N TYR A 200 6.42 -5.06 -6.22
CA TYR A 200 5.87 -6.20 -5.46
C TYR A 200 5.02 -7.17 -6.32
N GLY A 201 5.41 -7.40 -7.58
CA GLY A 201 4.67 -8.27 -8.51
C GLY A 201 3.47 -7.61 -9.22
N GLN A 202 3.06 -6.40 -8.83
CA GLN A 202 2.00 -5.65 -9.52
C GLN A 202 2.58 -4.75 -10.61
N ASN A 203 2.00 -4.78 -11.80
CA ASN A 203 2.37 -3.86 -12.88
C ASN A 203 1.91 -2.43 -12.55
N LEU A 204 2.80 -1.45 -12.71
CA LEU A 204 2.54 -0.07 -12.34
C LEU A 204 1.43 0.56 -13.19
N ALA A 205 1.34 0.25 -14.49
CA ALA A 205 0.28 0.81 -15.34
C ALA A 205 -1.12 0.33 -14.93
N ILE A 206 -1.27 -0.96 -14.63
CA ILE A 206 -2.53 -1.52 -14.11
C ILE A 206 -2.90 -0.83 -12.80
N HIS A 207 -1.95 -0.81 -11.85
CA HIS A 207 -2.12 -0.23 -10.52
C HIS A 207 -2.60 1.22 -10.63
N THR A 208 -1.90 2.04 -11.40
CA THR A 208 -2.24 3.45 -11.56
C THR A 208 -3.60 3.68 -12.21
N ILE A 209 -3.97 2.91 -13.25
CA ILE A 209 -5.29 3.07 -13.90
C ILE A 209 -6.41 2.72 -12.92
N GLU A 210 -6.24 1.64 -12.18
CA GLU A 210 -7.21 1.18 -11.19
C GLU A 210 -7.35 2.15 -10.02
N GLU A 211 -6.22 2.55 -9.43
CA GLU A 211 -6.16 3.58 -8.39
C GLU A 211 -6.86 4.85 -8.85
N THR A 212 -6.57 5.32 -10.07
CA THR A 212 -7.20 6.55 -10.60
C THR A 212 -8.71 6.42 -10.67
N LYS A 213 -9.24 5.27 -11.10
CA LYS A 213 -10.69 5.03 -11.15
C LYS A 213 -11.31 5.03 -9.76
N ILE A 214 -10.65 4.39 -8.79
CA ILE A 214 -11.10 4.35 -7.40
C ILE A 214 -11.09 5.77 -6.81
N GLY A 215 -9.98 6.50 -6.94
CA GLY A 215 -9.82 7.85 -6.42
C GLY A 215 -10.84 8.83 -7.01
N VAL A 216 -11.06 8.79 -8.33
CA VAL A 216 -12.09 9.61 -8.99
C VAL A 216 -13.49 9.31 -8.46
N SER A 217 -13.82 8.03 -8.25
CA SER A 217 -15.12 7.63 -7.69
C SER A 217 -15.31 8.14 -6.27
N ILE A 218 -14.29 8.04 -5.41
CA ILE A 218 -14.35 8.56 -4.04
C ILE A 218 -14.50 10.08 -4.05
N ALA A 219 -13.67 10.77 -4.83
CA ALA A 219 -13.66 12.23 -4.92
C ALA A 219 -15.03 12.79 -5.33
N ALA A 220 -15.70 12.14 -6.29
CA ALA A 220 -17.03 12.54 -6.73
C ALA A 220 -18.10 12.41 -5.64
N GLU A 221 -18.05 11.33 -4.84
CA GLU A 221 -19.03 11.09 -3.76
C GLU A 221 -18.86 12.03 -2.56
N ILE A 222 -17.63 12.49 -2.30
CA ILE A 222 -17.33 13.37 -1.16
C ILE A 222 -17.18 14.86 -1.56
N GLU A 223 -17.47 15.20 -2.82
CA GLU A 223 -17.36 16.56 -3.38
C GLU A 223 -15.93 17.15 -3.31
N ALA A 224 -14.89 16.31 -3.40
CA ALA A 224 -13.50 16.75 -3.53
C ALA A 224 -13.14 17.11 -4.98
N ASP A 225 -12.01 17.78 -5.20
CA ASP A 225 -11.58 18.14 -6.57
C ASP A 225 -11.14 16.88 -7.35
N VAL A 226 -12.01 16.46 -8.26
CA VAL A 226 -11.83 15.25 -9.07
C VAL A 226 -10.62 15.37 -10.02
N ASP A 227 -10.32 16.55 -10.53
CA ASP A 227 -9.20 16.74 -11.47
C ASP A 227 -7.85 16.68 -10.76
N ILE A 228 -7.77 17.24 -9.55
CA ILE A 228 -6.59 17.12 -8.68
C ILE A 228 -6.37 15.66 -8.28
N VAL A 229 -7.41 14.95 -7.83
CA VAL A 229 -7.29 13.52 -7.45
C VAL A 229 -6.89 12.67 -8.65
N ARG A 230 -7.50 12.90 -9.82
CA ARG A 230 -7.16 12.17 -11.05
C ARG A 230 -5.69 12.33 -11.44
N LEU A 231 -5.18 13.57 -11.41
CA LEU A 231 -3.77 13.84 -11.68
C LEU A 231 -2.86 13.28 -10.59
N GLY A 232 -3.26 13.40 -9.32
CA GLY A 232 -2.54 12.86 -8.17
C GLY A 232 -2.35 11.34 -8.29
N CYS A 233 -3.43 10.59 -8.53
CA CYS A 233 -3.38 9.14 -8.72
C CYS A 233 -2.54 8.73 -9.92
N LEU A 234 -2.68 9.41 -11.07
CA LEU A 234 -1.86 9.12 -12.26
C LEU A 234 -0.35 9.28 -12.00
N LEU A 235 0.02 10.24 -11.16
CA LEU A 235 1.39 10.70 -11.01
C LEU A 235 2.05 10.32 -9.68
N HIS A 236 1.32 9.70 -8.73
CA HIS A 236 1.82 9.40 -7.38
C HIS A 236 3.18 8.67 -7.40
N ASP A 237 3.32 7.70 -8.31
CA ASP A 237 4.51 6.85 -8.43
C ASP A 237 5.40 7.18 -9.63
N ILE A 238 5.25 8.36 -10.25
CA ILE A 238 6.02 8.74 -11.46
C ILE A 238 7.54 8.69 -11.22
N GLY A 239 7.99 8.88 -9.99
CA GLY A 239 9.40 8.74 -9.64
C GLY A 239 9.95 7.32 -9.73
N LYS A 240 9.11 6.27 -9.69
CA LYS A 240 9.57 4.87 -9.81
C LYS A 240 10.14 4.53 -11.20
N VAL A 241 9.86 5.35 -12.21
CA VAL A 241 10.36 5.18 -13.59
C VAL A 241 11.50 6.13 -13.96
N VAL A 242 11.98 6.89 -12.98
CA VAL A 242 13.17 7.76 -13.08
C VAL A 242 14.36 6.97 -12.59
N THR A 243 15.32 6.71 -13.48
CA THR A 243 16.44 5.78 -13.22
C THR A 243 17.82 6.44 -13.23
N GLU A 244 17.93 7.70 -13.65
CA GLU A 244 19.22 8.39 -13.84
C GLU A 244 19.55 9.42 -12.74
N GLU A 245 18.59 9.70 -11.86
CA GLU A 245 18.72 10.70 -10.80
C GLU A 245 18.73 10.01 -9.42
N GLU A 246 19.56 10.49 -8.50
CA GLU A 246 19.60 10.01 -7.12
C GLU A 246 18.46 10.63 -6.30
N GLY A 247 17.77 9.81 -5.51
CA GLY A 247 16.70 10.24 -4.62
C GLY A 247 15.66 9.15 -4.38
N THR A 248 14.77 9.38 -3.42
CA THR A 248 13.57 8.56 -3.26
C THR A 248 12.60 8.79 -4.42
N HIS A 249 11.77 7.82 -4.76
CA HIS A 249 10.78 7.99 -5.83
C HIS A 249 9.79 9.13 -5.54
N VAL A 250 9.52 9.44 -4.27
CA VAL A 250 8.72 10.60 -3.87
C VAL A 250 9.43 11.91 -4.25
N GLU A 251 10.70 12.07 -3.88
CA GLU A 251 11.50 13.26 -4.21
C GLU A 251 11.64 13.45 -5.73
N LEU A 252 11.93 12.37 -6.45
CA LEU A 252 12.05 12.38 -7.91
C LEU A 252 10.71 12.76 -8.57
N GLY A 253 9.60 12.21 -8.08
CA GLY A 253 8.26 12.56 -8.53
C GLY A 253 7.98 14.05 -8.33
N VAL A 254 8.17 14.56 -7.11
CA VAL A 254 7.98 15.99 -6.78
C VAL A 254 8.82 16.90 -7.67
N ASN A 255 10.08 16.56 -7.91
CA ASN A 255 10.98 17.36 -8.74
C ASN A 255 10.51 17.41 -10.21
N ILE A 256 10.06 16.28 -10.76
CA ILE A 256 9.50 16.21 -12.11
C ILE A 256 8.23 17.06 -12.23
N LEU A 257 7.31 16.92 -11.28
CA LEU A 257 6.05 17.65 -11.32
C LEU A 257 6.26 19.17 -11.22
N LYS A 258 7.22 19.61 -10.38
CA LYS A 258 7.65 21.02 -10.32
C LYS A 258 8.25 21.49 -11.65
N LYS A 259 9.10 20.68 -12.28
CA LYS A 259 9.74 21.01 -13.57
C LYS A 259 8.70 21.24 -14.68
N TYR A 260 7.63 20.46 -14.69
CA TYR A 260 6.53 20.60 -15.66
C TYR A 260 5.44 21.60 -15.23
N GLY A 261 5.57 22.25 -14.06
CA GLY A 261 4.65 23.29 -13.61
C GLY A 261 3.25 22.78 -13.23
N LEU A 262 3.16 21.56 -12.69
CA LEU A 262 1.88 20.99 -12.25
C LEU A 262 1.34 21.72 -11.01
N PRO A 263 0.01 21.65 -10.75
CA PRO A 263 -0.61 22.28 -9.58
C PRO A 263 0.03 21.85 -8.26
N LYS A 264 0.06 22.75 -7.28
CA LYS A 264 0.71 22.50 -5.98
C LYS A 264 0.03 21.37 -5.22
N GLU A 265 -1.28 21.26 -5.37
CA GLU A 265 -2.15 20.27 -4.78
C GLU A 265 -1.79 18.87 -5.30
N VAL A 266 -1.56 18.72 -6.62
CA VAL A 266 -1.08 17.46 -7.22
C VAL A 266 0.32 17.12 -6.71
N ILE A 267 1.24 18.11 -6.65
CA ILE A 267 2.58 17.92 -6.10
C ILE A 267 2.52 17.49 -4.63
N ALA A 268 1.59 18.05 -3.85
CA ALA A 268 1.39 17.70 -2.46
C ALA A 268 0.90 16.26 -2.31
N SER A 269 -0.08 15.83 -3.12
CA SER A 269 -0.55 14.45 -3.12
C SER A 269 0.59 13.46 -3.39
N VAL A 270 1.44 13.73 -4.40
CA VAL A 270 2.63 12.90 -4.66
C VAL A 270 3.64 12.95 -3.51
N ALA A 271 3.81 14.10 -2.84
CA ALA A 271 4.71 14.21 -1.71
C ALA A 271 4.18 13.52 -0.43
N GLU A 272 2.89 13.21 -0.36
CA GLU A 272 2.17 12.79 0.86
C GLU A 272 1.68 11.34 0.79
N HIS A 273 1.70 10.71 -0.39
CA HIS A 273 1.08 9.38 -0.60
C HIS A 273 1.75 8.21 0.14
N HIS A 274 2.87 8.41 0.86
CA HIS A 274 3.42 7.41 1.80
C HIS A 274 3.05 7.67 3.25
N GLU A 275 2.28 8.72 3.54
CA GLU A 275 1.95 9.15 4.91
C GLU A 275 3.18 9.53 5.77
N ASP A 276 4.32 9.82 5.15
CA ASP A 276 5.54 10.27 5.85
C ASP A 276 5.37 11.64 6.53
N LYS A 277 4.34 12.39 6.12
CA LYS A 277 3.93 13.67 6.71
C LYS A 277 2.40 13.80 6.65
N PRO A 278 1.79 14.67 7.48
CA PRO A 278 0.34 14.86 7.46
C PRO A 278 -0.17 15.31 6.08
N PHE A 279 -1.33 14.78 5.68
CA PHE A 279 -2.01 15.21 4.46
C PHE A 279 -2.39 16.68 4.54
N SER A 280 -2.05 17.44 3.51
CA SER A 280 -2.34 18.86 3.42
C SER A 280 -3.74 19.16 2.87
N SER A 281 -4.37 18.18 2.22
CA SER A 281 -5.72 18.30 1.68
C SER A 281 -6.51 16.98 1.69
N VAL A 282 -7.82 17.08 1.44
CA VAL A 282 -8.70 15.91 1.30
C VAL A 282 -8.28 15.10 0.08
N GLU A 283 -7.89 15.75 -1.01
CA GLU A 283 -7.43 15.11 -2.25
C GLU A 283 -6.19 14.25 -2.03
N SER A 284 -5.18 14.74 -1.27
CA SER A 284 -4.02 13.92 -0.89
C SER A 284 -4.43 12.66 -0.11
N THR A 285 -5.42 12.81 0.77
CA THR A 285 -5.97 11.68 1.53
C THR A 285 -6.66 10.68 0.60
N VAL A 286 -7.44 11.16 -0.39
CA VAL A 286 -8.12 10.30 -1.37
C VAL A 286 -7.11 9.53 -2.24
N VAL A 287 -6.04 10.18 -2.69
CA VAL A 287 -4.97 9.54 -3.48
C VAL A 287 -4.34 8.39 -2.66
N TRP A 288 -3.99 8.65 -1.40
CA TRP A 288 -3.45 7.63 -0.50
C TRP A 288 -4.44 6.47 -0.27
N ILE A 289 -5.73 6.77 -0.03
CA ILE A 289 -6.77 5.74 0.12
C ILE A 289 -6.85 4.88 -1.14
N ALA A 290 -6.85 5.50 -2.33
CA ALA A 290 -6.95 4.80 -3.60
C ALA A 290 -5.73 3.88 -3.84
N ASP A 291 -4.52 4.35 -3.57
CA ASP A 291 -3.28 3.55 -3.68
C ASP A 291 -3.33 2.34 -2.73
N ALA A 292 -3.71 2.58 -1.47
CA ALA A 292 -3.86 1.53 -0.47
C ALA A 292 -4.90 0.47 -0.87
N ILE A 293 -6.04 0.88 -1.42
CA ILE A 293 -7.09 -0.02 -1.92
C ILE A 293 -6.57 -0.84 -3.10
N SER A 294 -5.92 -0.21 -4.08
CA SER A 294 -5.39 -0.90 -5.26
C SER A 294 -4.32 -1.93 -4.89
N GLY A 295 -3.37 -1.53 -4.04
CA GLY A 295 -2.20 -2.33 -3.69
C GLY A 295 -2.43 -3.44 -2.64
N SER A 296 -3.48 -3.35 -1.82
CA SER A 296 -3.74 -4.31 -0.73
C SER A 296 -4.61 -5.50 -1.13
N ARG A 297 -5.04 -5.61 -2.39
CA ARG A 297 -5.96 -6.67 -2.82
C ARG A 297 -5.26 -8.02 -2.86
N PRO A 298 -5.90 -9.10 -2.38
CA PRO A 298 -5.36 -10.45 -2.50
C PRO A 298 -5.05 -10.79 -3.96
N GLY A 299 -3.79 -11.13 -4.25
CA GLY A 299 -3.30 -11.44 -5.60
C GLY A 299 -2.80 -10.24 -6.42
N ALA A 300 -2.97 -8.99 -5.96
CA ALA A 300 -2.42 -7.81 -6.64
C ALA A 300 -0.89 -7.75 -6.51
N ARG A 301 -0.37 -8.10 -5.33
CA ARG A 301 1.07 -8.23 -5.08
C ARG A 301 1.47 -9.69 -5.05
N TYR A 302 2.38 -10.05 -5.94
CA TYR A 302 3.02 -11.35 -6.01
C TYR A 302 4.41 -11.19 -5.38
N GLU A 303 4.48 -11.16 -4.04
CA GLU A 303 5.73 -11.58 -3.42
C GLU A 303 5.94 -13.06 -3.75
N PRO A 304 7.18 -13.52 -4.03
CA PRO A 304 7.45 -14.94 -4.17
C PRO A 304 7.07 -15.63 -2.86
N HIS A 305 5.87 -16.22 -2.83
CA HIS A 305 5.28 -16.88 -1.67
C HIS A 305 6.25 -17.90 -1.05
N GLU A 306 7.12 -18.47 -1.87
CA GLU A 306 8.15 -19.42 -1.46
C GLU A 306 9.29 -18.79 -0.65
N GLU A 307 9.77 -17.59 -1.01
CA GLU A 307 10.80 -16.88 -0.23
C GLU A 307 10.22 -16.32 1.07
N TYR A 308 8.97 -15.82 1.03
CA TYR A 308 8.25 -15.40 2.23
C TYR A 308 8.13 -16.56 3.23
N ILE A 309 7.67 -17.74 2.77
CA ILE A 309 7.59 -18.93 3.61
C ILE A 309 8.98 -19.32 4.13
N LYS A 310 9.99 -19.45 3.24
CA LYS A 310 11.36 -19.82 3.65
C LYS A 310 11.90 -18.87 4.71
N ARG A 311 11.63 -17.56 4.57
CA ARG A 311 12.03 -16.54 5.53
C ARG A 311 11.30 -16.69 6.87
N MET A 312 9.97 -16.86 6.86
CA MET A 312 9.20 -17.06 8.09
C MET A 312 9.64 -18.33 8.81
N THR A 313 9.77 -19.43 8.08
CA THR A 313 10.24 -20.72 8.63
C THR A 313 11.67 -20.61 9.18
N LYS A 314 12.56 -19.82 8.57
CA LYS A 314 13.91 -19.56 9.11
C LYS A 314 13.85 -18.80 10.44
N ILE A 315 13.04 -17.74 10.52
CA ILE A 315 12.87 -16.94 11.74
C ILE A 315 12.26 -17.79 12.87
N GLU A 316 11.20 -18.54 12.56
CA GLU A 316 10.55 -19.46 13.50
C GLU A 316 11.52 -20.57 13.96
N GLY A 317 12.31 -21.13 13.04
CA GLY A 317 13.30 -22.16 13.34
C GLY A 317 14.42 -21.68 14.27
N ILE A 318 14.90 -20.44 14.08
CA ILE A 318 15.92 -19.86 14.97
C ILE A 318 15.38 -19.75 16.40
N ALA A 319 14.20 -19.18 16.58
CA ALA A 319 13.59 -19.02 17.90
C ALA A 319 13.17 -20.36 18.52
N ALA A 320 12.67 -21.32 17.73
CA ALA A 320 12.27 -22.65 18.20
C ALA A 320 13.47 -23.51 18.64
N SER A 321 14.69 -23.18 18.21
CA SER A 321 15.90 -23.90 18.60
C SER A 321 16.35 -23.66 20.05
N PHE A 322 15.76 -22.68 20.74
CA PHE A 322 16.12 -22.37 22.11
C PHE A 322 15.45 -23.35 23.11
N PRO A 323 16.17 -23.79 24.17
CA PRO A 323 15.61 -24.67 25.19
C PRO A 323 14.39 -24.05 25.90
N GLY A 324 13.37 -24.87 26.17
CA GLY A 324 12.16 -24.44 26.85
C GLY A 324 11.11 -23.75 25.97
N VAL A 325 11.39 -23.54 24.68
CA VAL A 325 10.41 -23.04 23.70
C VAL A 325 9.48 -24.18 23.27
N GLU A 326 8.17 -23.93 23.33
CA GLU A 326 7.12 -24.86 22.89
C GLU A 326 6.64 -24.54 21.47
N THR A 327 6.35 -23.26 21.20
CA THR A 327 5.82 -22.83 19.91
C THR A 327 6.29 -21.43 19.57
N VAL A 328 6.54 -21.17 18.29
CA VAL A 328 6.90 -19.84 17.78
C VAL A 328 5.95 -19.46 16.67
N TYR A 329 5.57 -18.18 16.64
CA TYR A 329 4.81 -17.58 15.57
C TYR A 329 5.50 -16.31 15.08
N ALA A 330 5.79 -16.23 13.78
CA ALA A 330 6.25 -15.00 13.15
C ALA A 330 5.06 -14.27 12.47
N PHE A 331 4.76 -13.06 12.93
CA PHE A 331 3.72 -12.18 12.39
C PHE A 331 4.33 -11.00 11.63
N GLN A 332 3.51 -10.32 10.81
CA GLN A 332 3.87 -9.07 10.12
C GLN A 332 5.18 -9.18 9.31
N ALA A 333 5.29 -10.21 8.46
CA ALA A 333 6.49 -10.49 7.67
C ALA A 333 7.77 -10.64 8.54
N GLY A 334 7.62 -11.19 9.74
CA GLY A 334 8.71 -11.49 10.67
C GLY A 334 9.12 -10.32 11.56
N ARG A 335 8.35 -9.21 11.58
CA ARG A 335 8.61 -8.06 12.46
C ARG A 335 8.10 -8.24 13.89
N ASP A 336 7.18 -9.16 14.13
CA ASP A 336 6.71 -9.54 15.47
C ASP A 336 6.83 -11.05 15.64
N VAL A 337 7.73 -11.50 16.52
CA VAL A 337 7.95 -12.92 16.80
C VAL A 337 7.44 -13.22 18.21
N ARG A 338 6.46 -14.12 18.31
CA ARG A 338 5.89 -14.55 19.58
C ARG A 338 6.35 -15.95 19.91
N VAL A 339 6.88 -16.12 21.11
CA VAL A 339 7.50 -17.35 21.58
C VAL A 339 6.75 -17.82 22.81
N ILE A 340 6.06 -18.95 22.69
CA ILE A 340 5.40 -19.61 23.80
C ILE A 340 6.38 -20.60 24.40
N VAL A 341 6.58 -20.51 25.72
CA VAL A 341 7.49 -21.38 26.46
C VAL A 341 6.73 -22.34 27.35
N LYS A 342 7.38 -23.47 27.67
CA LYS A 342 6.87 -24.42 28.66
C LYS A 342 7.06 -23.86 30.08
N PRO A 343 5.99 -23.61 30.84
CA PRO A 343 6.10 -23.01 32.18
C PRO A 343 6.88 -23.83 33.20
N GLU A 344 7.06 -25.14 32.96
CA GLU A 344 7.80 -26.08 33.80
C GLU A 344 9.33 -25.99 33.58
N GLU A 345 9.76 -25.54 32.40
CA GLU A 345 11.18 -25.47 32.02
C GLU A 345 11.74 -24.04 32.13
N VAL A 346 10.88 -23.03 31.90
CA VAL A 346 11.25 -21.61 31.89
C VAL A 346 10.51 -20.87 33.02
N ASP A 347 11.28 -20.29 33.94
CA ASP A 347 10.79 -19.39 35.00
C ASP A 347 10.78 -17.92 34.52
N ASP A 348 10.24 -17.01 35.33
CA ASP A 348 10.02 -15.61 34.93
C ASP A 348 11.33 -14.85 34.65
N ASP A 349 12.41 -15.17 35.39
CA ASP A 349 13.72 -14.58 35.17
C ASP A 349 14.32 -15.08 33.84
N LYS A 350 14.26 -16.39 33.58
CA LYS A 350 14.69 -16.98 32.31
C LYS A 350 13.86 -16.50 31.12
N LEU A 351 12.58 -16.17 31.32
CA LEU A 351 11.70 -15.68 30.25
C LEU A 351 12.23 -14.38 29.64
N THR A 352 12.75 -13.49 30.49
CA THR A 352 13.32 -12.20 30.08
C THR A 352 14.66 -12.40 29.36
N VAL A 353 15.51 -13.28 29.88
CA VAL A 353 16.80 -13.62 29.26
C VAL A 353 16.59 -14.27 27.89
N LEU A 354 15.64 -15.20 27.80
CA LEU A 354 15.30 -15.89 26.56
C LEU A 354 14.82 -14.91 25.48
N ALA A 355 13.99 -13.92 25.83
CA ALA A 355 13.56 -12.89 24.87
C ALA A 355 14.74 -12.10 24.31
N HIS A 356 15.70 -11.74 25.17
CA HIS A 356 16.90 -11.02 24.79
C HIS A 356 17.81 -11.86 23.88
N ASP A 357 18.03 -13.12 24.23
CA ASP A 357 18.89 -14.03 23.47
C ASP A 357 18.32 -14.35 22.08
N ILE A 358 17.00 -14.57 22.00
CA ILE A 358 16.30 -14.80 20.71
C ILE A 358 16.41 -13.56 19.83
N ALA A 359 16.17 -12.36 20.37
CA ALA A 359 16.30 -11.11 19.63
C ALA A 359 17.73 -10.92 19.09
N GLY A 360 18.75 -11.12 19.93
CA GLY A 360 20.15 -10.98 19.53
C GLY A 360 20.63 -12.02 18.52
N ARG A 361 20.03 -13.23 18.51
CA ARG A 361 20.36 -14.25 17.52
C ARG A 361 19.66 -14.00 16.19
N LEU A 362 18.40 -13.58 16.21
CA LEU A 362 17.69 -13.14 15.01
C LEU A 362 18.42 -11.99 14.33
N GLU A 363 18.92 -11.01 15.10
CA GLU A 363 19.73 -9.89 14.56
C GLU A 363 20.98 -10.34 13.79
N LYS A 364 21.58 -11.47 14.17
CA LYS A 364 22.79 -12.00 13.53
C LYS A 364 22.53 -12.93 12.36
N GLU A 365 21.46 -13.74 12.43
CA GLU A 365 21.23 -14.87 11.52
C GLU A 365 20.08 -14.66 10.53
N ALA A 366 19.14 -13.76 10.84
CA ALA A 366 18.04 -13.44 9.96
C ALA A 366 18.39 -12.24 9.06
N GLU A 367 18.18 -12.40 7.76
CA GLU A 367 18.22 -11.28 6.81
C GLU A 367 16.86 -10.59 6.85
N TYR A 368 16.79 -9.38 7.43
CA TYR A 368 15.54 -8.62 7.51
C TYR A 368 15.76 -7.10 7.40
N ALA A 369 14.71 -6.41 6.94
CA ALA A 369 14.65 -4.96 6.88
C ALA A 369 13.75 -4.41 8.01
N GLY A 370 14.33 -3.63 8.92
CA GLY A 370 13.64 -3.01 10.05
C GLY A 370 14.02 -3.63 11.40
N GLN A 371 13.21 -3.43 12.43
CA GLN A 371 13.40 -4.03 13.75
C GLN A 371 12.46 -5.24 13.93
N ILE A 372 12.93 -6.28 14.63
CA ILE A 372 12.10 -7.42 15.05
C ILE A 372 11.77 -7.26 16.53
N LYS A 373 10.48 -7.23 16.84
CA LYS A 373 10.00 -7.31 18.21
C LYS A 373 9.85 -8.78 18.61
N VAL A 374 10.49 -9.18 19.70
CA VAL A 374 10.33 -10.53 20.27
C VAL A 374 9.50 -10.44 21.54
N THR A 375 8.43 -11.24 21.61
CA THR A 375 7.56 -11.35 22.79
C THR A 375 7.55 -12.79 23.27
N THR A 376 8.11 -13.05 24.45
CA THR A 376 8.03 -14.36 25.10
C THR A 376 6.81 -14.42 26.01
N ILE A 377 6.08 -15.53 25.98
CA ILE A 377 4.83 -15.74 26.71
C ILE A 377 4.93 -17.05 27.47
N ARG A 378 4.76 -16.96 28.79
CA ARG A 378 4.61 -18.10 29.69
C ARG A 378 3.16 -18.12 30.17
N GLU A 379 2.42 -19.18 29.86
CA GLU A 379 1.00 -19.29 30.20
C GLU A 379 0.72 -20.61 30.91
N THR A 380 0.14 -20.56 32.10
CA THR A 380 -0.39 -21.73 32.81
C THR A 380 -1.92 -21.66 32.80
N ARG A 381 -2.58 -22.69 32.29
CA ARG A 381 -4.05 -22.79 32.27
C ARG A 381 -4.52 -23.85 33.26
N ALA A 382 -5.48 -23.49 34.12
CA ALA A 382 -6.19 -24.41 34.99
C ALA A 382 -7.70 -24.20 34.81
N SER A 383 -8.46 -25.27 34.73
CA SER A 383 -9.91 -25.24 34.54
C SER A 383 -10.59 -26.30 35.41
N GLU A 384 -11.70 -25.95 36.04
CA GLU A 384 -12.55 -26.86 36.80
C GLU A 384 -13.99 -26.76 36.29
N THR A 385 -14.75 -27.84 36.38
CA THR A 385 -16.15 -27.88 35.94
C THR A 385 -17.02 -28.32 37.10
N THR A 386 -18.02 -27.51 37.45
CA THR A 386 -19.00 -27.90 38.47
C THR A 386 -19.97 -28.92 37.89
N SER A 387 -20.46 -29.84 38.72
CA SER A 387 -21.55 -30.75 38.34
C SER A 387 -22.85 -30.21 38.92
N ALA A 388 -23.90 -30.12 38.11
CA ALA A 388 -25.25 -29.83 38.60
C ALA A 388 -25.77 -31.02 39.44
N LYS A 389 -26.47 -30.73 40.54
CA LYS A 389 -27.14 -31.76 41.36
C LYS A 389 -28.37 -32.32 40.68
#